data_AF-E6MTY4-F1
#
_entry.id   AF-E6MTY4-F1
#
_cell.length_a   1.000
_cell.length_b   1.000
_cell.length_c   1.000
_cell.angle_alpha   90.00
_cell.angle_beta   90.00
_cell.angle_gamma   90.00
#
_symmetry.space_group_name_H-M   'P 1'
#
loop_
_entity.id
_entity.type
_entity.pdbx_description
1 polymer ?
#
loop_
_entity_poly.entity_id
_entity_poly.type
_entity_poly.pdbx_seq_one_letter_code
_entity_poly.pdbx_strand_id
1 'polypeptide(L)' 'MQTLILSAVLLAFSTAAFAGGAFTLQFDNPSEDGGFTQNQLLSAPYGFCCSGDNASPALSWKNPPAGTKVSS' A
#
# COMPACT_ATOMS: atom_id res chain seq x y z
N MET A 1 -31.45 -29.14 20.10
CA MET A 1 -31.60 -27.66 20.15
C MET A 1 -30.29 -26.96 20.52
N GLN A 2 -29.53 -27.47 21.50
CA GLN A 2 -28.28 -26.85 21.98
C GLN A 2 -27.17 -26.70 20.92
N THR A 3 -27.03 -27.68 20.02
CA THR A 3 -26.06 -27.66 18.91
C THR A 3 -26.36 -26.60 17.85
N LEU A 4 -27.64 -26.28 17.60
CA LEU A 4 -28.03 -25.26 16.63
C LEU A 4 -27.73 -23.84 17.14
N ILE A 5 -27.88 -23.63 18.45
CA ILE A 5 -27.58 -22.35 19.10
C ILE A 5 -26.06 -22.09 19.08
N LEU A 6 -25.25 -23.12 19.33
CA LEU A 6 -23.78 -23.01 19.29
C LEU A 6 -23.27 -22.63 17.89
N SER A 7 -23.80 -23.24 16.84
CA SER A 7 -23.42 -22.92 15.46
C SER A 7 -23.78 -21.48 15.08
N ALA A 8 -24.96 -21.00 15.48
CA ALA A 8 -25.38 -19.63 15.20
C ALA A 8 -24.48 -18.57 15.87
N VAL A 9 -24.01 -18.85 17.09
CA VAL A 9 -23.09 -17.95 17.82
C VAL A 9 -21.71 -17.91 17.16
N LEU A 10 -21.17 -19.04 16.69
CA LEU A 10 -19.87 -19.10 16.03
C LEU A 10 -19.85 -18.35 14.69
N LEU A 11 -20.94 -18.40 13.92
CA LEU A 11 -21.06 -17.65 12.66
C LEU A 11 -21.15 -16.12 12.86
N ALA A 12 -21.63 -15.66 14.02
CA ALA A 12 -21.74 -14.23 14.33
C ALA A 12 -20.38 -13.55 14.62
N PHE A 13 -19.35 -14.32 15.00
CA PHE A 13 -18.01 -13.80 15.26
C PHE A 13 -17.12 -13.71 14.00
N SER A 14 -17.57 -14.20 12.84
CA SER A 14 -16.79 -14.21 11.59
C SER A 14 -16.65 -12.85 10.91
N THR A 15 -17.20 -11.76 11.47
CA THR A 15 -17.21 -10.43 10.82
C THR A 15 -16.03 -9.53 11.20
N ALA A 16 -15.13 -9.97 12.08
CA ALA A 16 -13.99 -9.17 12.54
C ALA A 16 -12.74 -9.38 11.67
N ALA A 17 -12.70 -8.87 10.43
CA ALA A 17 -11.45 -8.90 9.64
C ALA A 17 -11.14 -7.64 8.83
N PHE A 18 -11.91 -6.54 8.94
CA PHE A 18 -11.63 -5.30 8.20
C PHE A 18 -11.82 -4.04 9.06
N ALA A 19 -11.29 -4.04 10.28
CA ALA A 19 -11.38 -2.86 11.16
C ALA A 19 -10.39 -1.72 10.80
N GLY A 20 -9.38 -2.01 9.96
CA GLY A 20 -8.32 -1.05 9.62
C GLY A 20 -8.67 -0.02 8.54
N GLY A 21 -9.82 -0.13 7.88
CA GLY A 21 -10.08 0.62 6.65
C GLY A 21 -9.28 0.08 5.45
N ALA A 22 -9.50 0.66 4.26
CA ALA A 22 -8.76 0.26 3.07
C ALA A 22 -7.27 0.62 3.20
N PHE A 23 -6.39 -0.26 2.74
CA PHE A 23 -5.00 0.06 2.53
C PHE A 23 -4.90 1.18 1.49
N THR A 24 -4.12 2.22 1.79
CA THR A 24 -3.86 3.31 0.86
C THR A 24 -2.38 3.51 0.66
N LEU A 25 -2.01 3.88 -0.57
CA LEU A 25 -0.68 4.29 -0.97
C LEU A 25 -0.79 5.69 -1.57
N GLN A 26 0.07 6.59 -1.11
CA GLN A 26 0.18 7.95 -1.60
C GLN A 26 1.57 8.13 -2.20
N PHE A 27 1.58 8.68 -3.41
CA PHE A 27 2.78 9.21 -4.04
C PHE A 27 2.73 10.74 -3.92
N ASP A 28 3.70 11.30 -3.22
CA ASP A 28 3.79 12.73 -2.98
C ASP A 28 4.49 13.40 -4.17
N ASN A 29 3.94 14.54 -4.60
CA ASN A 29 4.45 15.39 -5.69
C ASN A 29 4.58 14.69 -7.07
N PRO A 30 3.50 14.14 -7.63
CA PRO A 30 3.48 13.75 -9.04
C PRO A 30 3.66 14.99 -9.94
N SER A 31 4.07 14.76 -11.19
CA SER A 31 3.99 15.81 -12.23
C SER A 31 2.54 16.27 -12.45
N GLU A 32 2.36 17.44 -13.06
CA GLU A 32 1.03 18.04 -13.28
C GLU A 32 0.08 17.13 -14.07
N ASP A 33 0.61 16.38 -15.04
CA ASP A 33 -0.15 15.41 -15.84
C ASP A 33 -0.26 14.01 -15.17
N GLY A 34 0.20 13.90 -13.92
CA GLY A 34 0.44 12.63 -13.25
C GLY A 34 1.78 12.00 -13.66
N GLY A 35 2.30 11.08 -12.84
CA GLY A 35 3.57 10.40 -13.10
C GLY A 35 4.79 11.10 -12.51
N PHE A 36 5.95 10.87 -13.12
CA PHE A 36 7.26 11.25 -12.58
C PHE A 36 7.74 12.61 -13.09
N THR A 37 8.34 13.38 -12.17
CA THR A 37 9.11 14.59 -12.50
C THR A 37 10.55 14.21 -12.87
N GLN A 38 11.38 15.20 -13.25
CA GLN A 38 12.80 14.95 -13.51
C GLN A 38 13.54 14.26 -12.37
N ASN A 39 13.13 14.50 -11.13
CA ASN A 39 13.78 13.87 -9.98
C ASN A 39 13.73 12.34 -10.06
N GLN A 40 12.63 11.76 -10.55
CA GLN A 40 12.45 10.31 -10.60
C GLN A 40 12.86 9.68 -11.94
N LEU A 41 13.19 10.48 -12.96
CA LEU A 41 13.69 9.96 -14.22
C LEU A 41 15.13 9.47 -14.09
N LEU A 42 15.49 8.49 -14.91
CA LEU A 42 16.82 7.88 -14.89
C LEU A 42 17.91 8.92 -15.15
N SER A 43 19.01 8.81 -14.42
CA SER A 43 20.14 9.73 -14.56
C SER A 43 21.09 9.28 -15.67
N ALA A 44 21.80 10.26 -16.26
CA ALA A 44 22.66 10.05 -17.41
C ALA A 44 23.69 8.89 -17.25
N PRO A 45 24.30 8.65 -16.07
CA PRO A 45 25.22 7.52 -15.88
C PRO A 45 24.61 6.13 -16.11
N TYR A 46 23.29 6.00 -15.98
CA TYR A 46 22.58 4.73 -16.19
C TYR A 46 22.12 4.54 -17.65
N GLY A 47 22.35 5.50 -18.55
CA GLY A 47 22.13 5.38 -19.99
C GLY A 47 20.73 5.79 -20.47
N PHE A 48 20.32 5.25 -21.62
CA PHE A 48 19.00 5.46 -22.25
C PHE A 48 18.65 6.90 -22.66
N CYS A 49 19.66 7.77 -22.79
CA CYS A 49 19.49 9.18 -23.17
C CYS A 49 18.56 9.97 -22.22
N CYS A 50 18.40 9.52 -20.97
CA CYS A 50 17.73 10.26 -19.91
C CYS A 50 18.75 11.10 -19.12
N SER A 51 18.28 12.16 -18.48
CA SER A 51 19.11 13.08 -17.71
C SER A 51 18.42 13.56 -16.42
N GLY A 52 17.63 12.68 -15.80
CA GLY A 52 16.99 12.95 -14.52
C GLY A 52 17.93 12.71 -13.33
N ASP A 53 17.39 12.75 -12.12
CA ASP A 53 18.19 12.60 -10.89
C ASP A 53 18.25 11.16 -10.38
N ASN A 54 17.43 10.26 -10.93
CA ASN A 54 17.28 8.87 -10.51
C ASN A 54 16.97 8.71 -9.01
N ALA A 55 16.27 9.68 -8.44
CA ALA A 55 15.88 9.69 -7.05
C ALA A 55 14.53 8.96 -6.88
N SER A 56 14.44 8.03 -5.93
CA SER A 56 13.17 7.38 -5.61
C SER A 56 12.17 8.40 -5.05
N PRO A 57 10.88 8.32 -5.42
CA PRO A 57 9.86 9.17 -4.84
C PRO A 57 9.64 8.87 -3.35
N ALA A 58 9.16 9.86 -2.61
CA ALA A 58 8.58 9.61 -1.30
C ALA A 58 7.23 8.90 -1.47
N LEU A 59 7.06 7.80 -0.74
CA LEU A 59 5.83 7.03 -0.70
C LEU A 59 5.38 6.94 0.75
N SER A 60 4.10 7.22 1.00
CA SER A 60 3.48 6.99 2.30
C SER A 60 2.29 6.06 2.16
N TRP A 61 2.08 5.19 3.15
CA TRP A 61 0.95 4.26 3.15
C TRP A 61 0.26 4.24 4.49
N LYS A 62 -1.03 3.89 4.48
CA LYS A 62 -1.85 3.75 5.68
C LYS A 62 -2.63 2.44 5.64
N ASN A 63 -3.00 1.99 6.83
CA ASN A 63 -3.83 0.80 7.03
C ASN A 63 -3.28 -0.48 6.38
N PRO A 64 -2.00 -0.85 6.61
CA PRO A 64 -1.53 -2.15 6.16
C PRO A 64 -2.39 -3.27 6.80
N PRO A 65 -2.66 -4.37 6.09
CA PRO A 65 -3.46 -5.47 6.63
C PRO A 65 -2.87 -6.03 7.93
N ALA A 66 -3.74 -6.56 8.80
CA ALA A 66 -3.29 -7.23 10.02
C ALA A 66 -2.32 -8.38 9.68
N GLY A 67 -1.21 -8.47 10.41
CA GLY A 67 -0.17 -9.46 10.16
C GLY A 67 0.88 -9.07 9.11
N THR A 68 0.88 -7.83 8.59
CA THR A 68 2.01 -7.32 7.80
C THR A 68 3.32 -7.48 8.58
N LYS A 69 4.27 -8.21 7.98
CA LYS A 69 5.60 -8.45 8.54
C LYS A 69 6.60 -7.48 7.91
N VAL A 70 7.62 -7.11 8.68
CA VAL A 70 8.79 -6.38 8.19
C VAL A 70 10.01 -7.29 8.31
N SER A 71 10.90 -7.25 7.32
CA SER A 71 12.24 -7.84 7.49
C SER A 71 13.04 -6.93 8.39
N SER A 72 13.65 -7.51 9.42
CA SER A 72 14.77 -6.86 10.14
C SER A 72 16.06 -7.08 9.38
#